data_AF-A0A1H4DSM5-F1
#
_entry.id   AF-A0A1H4DSM5-F1
#
_cell.length_a   1.000
_cell.length_b   1.000
_cell.length_c   1.000
_cell.angle_alpha   90.00
_cell.angle_beta   90.00
_cell.angle_gamma   90.00
#
_symmetry.space_group_name_H-M   'P 1'
#
loop_
_entity.id
_entity.type
_entity.pdbx_description
1 polymer ?
#
loop_
_entity_poly.entity_id
_entity_poly.type
_entity_poly.pdbx_seq_one_letter_code
_entity_poly.pdbx_strand_id
1 'polypeptide(L)' 'MFSGLAGWHALIVFGMFVVPFILWLIAVIQIAAARAAAGPTVGWLILVTLAPFLGAILWFTIGRSSLRRETPPTQAG' A
#
# COMPACT_ATOMS: atom_id res chain seq x y z
N MET A 1 12.05 20.20 -27.58
CA MET A 1 11.72 18.80 -27.92
C MET A 1 11.41 17.91 -26.70
N PHE A 2 11.76 18.31 -25.46
CA PHE A 2 11.44 17.54 -24.24
C PHE A 2 10.13 17.92 -23.53
N SER A 3 9.36 18.88 -24.07
CA SER A 3 8.19 19.46 -23.39
C SER A 3 6.98 18.53 -23.30
N GLY A 4 6.75 17.67 -24.30
CA GLY A 4 5.59 16.78 -24.33
C GLY A 4 5.73 15.56 -23.42
N LEU A 5 6.90 14.92 -23.40
CA LEU A 5 7.16 13.74 -22.55
C LEU A 5 7.31 14.13 -21.08
N ALA A 6 7.95 15.25 -20.75
CA ALA A 6 8.16 15.66 -19.35
C ALA A 6 6.84 15.89 -18.59
N GLY A 7 5.81 16.44 -19.25
CA GLY A 7 4.51 16.70 -18.62
C GLY A 7 3.79 15.42 -18.18
N TRP A 8 3.70 14.42 -19.05
CA TRP A 8 3.03 13.15 -18.72
C TRP A 8 3.73 12.37 -17.60
N HIS A 9 5.06 12.36 -17.59
CA HIS A 9 5.82 11.73 -16.50
C HIS A 9 5.59 12.45 -15.18
N ALA A 10 5.52 13.80 -15.20
CA ALA A 10 5.19 14.57 -14.00
C ALA A 10 3.79 14.25 -13.48
N LEU A 11 2.78 14.10 -14.36
CA LEU A 11 1.43 13.72 -13.97
C LEU A 11 1.38 12.31 -13.38
N ILE A 12 2.11 11.34 -13.96
CA ILE A 12 2.20 9.98 -13.43
C ILE A 12 2.86 9.99 -12.05
N VAL A 13 3.99 10.68 -11.89
CA VAL A 13 4.68 10.77 -10.59
C VAL A 13 3.78 11.46 -9.55
N PHE A 14 3.12 12.54 -9.96
CA PHE A 14 2.20 13.26 -9.08
C PHE A 14 1.03 12.38 -8.63
N GLY A 15 0.35 11.72 -9.57
CA GLY A 15 -0.79 10.86 -9.26
C GLY A 15 -0.43 9.60 -8.49
N MET A 16 0.70 8.95 -8.85
CA MET A 16 1.08 7.66 -8.29
C MET A 16 1.82 7.76 -6.95
N PHE A 17 2.53 8.87 -6.70
CA PHE A 17 3.31 9.03 -5.47
C PHE A 17 2.88 10.24 -4.64
N VAL A 18 2.78 11.42 -5.25
CA VAL A 18 2.56 12.67 -4.49
C VAL A 18 1.16 12.71 -3.88
N VAL A 19 0.12 12.44 -4.67
CA VAL A 19 -1.27 12.41 -4.20
C VAL A 19 -1.47 11.41 -3.05
N PRO A 20 -1.12 10.11 -3.19
CA PRO A 20 -1.30 9.16 -2.09
C PRO A 20 -0.45 9.51 -0.86
N PHE A 21 0.76 10.06 -1.04
CA PHE A 21 1.58 10.52 0.08
C PHE A 21 0.93 11.68 0.84
N ILE A 22 0.37 12.68 0.14
CA ILE A 22 -0.35 13.79 0.75
C ILE A 22 -1.59 13.28 1.50
N LEU A 23 -2.37 12.39 0.89
CA LEU A 23 -3.54 11.79 1.55
C LEU A 23 -3.16 11.02 2.81
N TRP A 24 -2.05 10.29 2.78
CA TRP A 24 -1.52 9.61 3.96
C TRP A 24 -1.12 10.59 5.06
N LEU A 25 -0.41 11.68 4.74
CA LEU A 25 -0.06 12.73 5.71
C LEU A 25 -1.30 13.35 6.34
N ILE A 26 -2.30 13.69 5.54
CA ILE A 26 -3.59 14.23 6.01
C ILE A 26 -4.24 13.26 6.99
N ALA A 27 -4.27 11.96 6.68
CA ALA A 27 -4.84 10.96 7.57
C ALA A 27 -4.08 10.85 8.89
N VAL A 28 -2.74 10.82 8.86
CA VAL A 28 -1.89 10.78 10.06
C VAL A 28 -2.15 12.00 10.95
N ILE A 29 -2.20 13.19 10.38
CA ILE A 29 -2.46 14.43 11.12
C ILE A 29 -3.86 14.40 11.74
N GLN A 30 -4.87 13.96 11.00
CA GLN A 30 -6.24 13.86 11.52
C GLN A 30 -6.34 12.84 12.66
N ILE A 31 -5.67 11.69 12.55
CA ILE A 31 -5.64 10.67 13.61
C ILE A 31 -4.93 11.19 14.85
N ALA A 32 -3.80 11.90 14.69
CA ALA A 32 -3.07 12.49 15.80
C ALA A 32 -3.83 13.65 16.46
N ALA A 33 -4.58 14.43 15.67
CA ALA A 33 -5.39 15.53 16.16
C ALA A 33 -6.73 15.07 16.77
N ALA A 34 -7.20 13.87 16.44
CA ALA A 34 -8.34 13.27 17.10
C ALA A 34 -7.99 13.09 18.57
N ARG A 35 -8.72 13.78 19.46
CA ARG A 35 -8.55 13.72 20.93
C ARG A 35 -9.00 12.36 21.51
N ALA A 36 -8.57 11.27 20.91
CA ALA A 36 -8.84 9.91 21.32
C ALA A 36 -7.82 9.43 22.36
N ALA A 37 -8.13 8.34 23.04
CA ALA A 37 -7.17 7.64 23.87
C ALA A 37 -5.99 7.12 23.02
N ALA A 38 -4.81 7.04 23.63
CA ALA A 38 -3.57 6.67 22.93
C ALA A 38 -3.64 5.32 22.19
N GLY A 39 -4.31 4.32 22.77
CA GLY A 39 -4.46 3.00 22.16
C GLY A 39 -5.14 3.04 20.78
N PRO A 40 -6.38 3.56 20.68
CA PRO A 40 -7.05 3.77 19.41
C PRO A 40 -6.24 4.58 18.39
N THR A 41 -5.59 5.67 18.82
CA THR A 41 -4.74 6.48 17.93
C THR A 41 -3.61 5.67 17.32
N VAL A 42 -2.87 4.92 18.14
CA VAL A 42 -1.77 4.06 17.67
C VAL A 42 -2.29 2.97 16.73
N GLY A 43 -3.41 2.33 17.05
CA GLY A 43 -4.03 1.32 16.19
C GLY A 43 -4.37 1.87 14.80
N TRP A 44 -4.98 3.05 14.73
CA TRP A 44 -5.31 3.70 13.45
C TRP A 44 -4.08 4.13 12.66
N LEU A 45 -3.03 4.63 13.32
CA LEU A 45 -1.77 4.98 12.65
C LEU A 45 -1.12 3.75 12.02
N ILE A 46 -1.07 2.64 12.75
CA ILE A 46 -0.56 1.37 12.24
C ILE A 46 -1.39 0.90 11.05
N LEU A 47 -2.72 0.91 11.18
CA LEU A 47 -3.62 0.46 10.13
C LEU A 47 -3.47 1.29 8.84
N VAL A 48 -3.49 2.62 8.94
CA VAL A 48 -3.42 3.50 7.76
C VAL A 48 -2.05 3.42 7.08
N THR A 49 -1.00 3.14 7.84
CA THR A 49 0.37 2.98 7.33
C THR A 49 0.56 1.60 6.68
N LEU A 50 -0.06 0.56 7.23
CA LEU A 50 0.01 -0.81 6.68
C LEU A 50 -0.98 -1.08 5.55
N ALA A 51 -2.08 -0.31 5.47
CA ALA A 51 -3.12 -0.43 4.45
C ALA A 51 -2.57 -0.59 3.01
N PRO A 52 -1.64 0.25 2.50
CA PRO A 52 -1.12 0.10 1.15
C PRO A 52 -0.34 -1.21 0.93
N PHE A 53 0.14 -1.84 2.00
CA PHE A 53 0.91 -3.08 1.94
C PHE A 53 0.05 -4.34 2.13
N LEU A 54 -1.26 -4.21 2.42
CA LEU A 54 -2.13 -5.35 2.69
C LEU A 54 -2.17 -6.37 1.55
N GLY A 55 -2.16 -5.90 0.29
CA GLY A 55 -2.10 -6.79 -0.87
C GLY A 55 -0.82 -7.63 -0.91
N ALA A 56 0.33 -7.02 -0.61
CA ALA A 56 1.60 -7.73 -0.54
C ALA A 56 1.63 -8.71 0.65
N ILE A 57 1.17 -8.27 1.82
CA ILE A 57 1.06 -9.12 3.01
C ILE A 57 0.18 -10.33 2.72
N LEU A 58 -0.99 -10.12 2.09
CA LEU A 58 -1.92 -11.17 1.71
C LEU A 58 -1.31 -12.15 0.70
N TRP A 59 -0.57 -11.63 -0.30
CA TRP A 59 0.15 -12.47 -1.25
C TRP A 59 1.18 -13.38 -0.57
N PHE A 60 1.98 -12.83 0.35
CA PHE A 60 3.02 -13.62 1.03
C PHE A 60 2.46 -14.63 2.02
N THR A 61 1.35 -14.31 2.69
CA THR A 61 0.73 -15.16 3.70
C THR A 61 -0.14 -16.25 3.09
N ILE A 62 -1.02 -15.90 2.16
CA ILE A 62 -2.01 -16.81 1.59
C ILE A 62 -1.64 -17.19 0.16
N GLY A 63 -1.46 -16.20 -0.73
CA GLY A 63 -1.30 -16.42 -2.18
C GLY A 63 -0.12 -17.33 -2.56
N ARG A 64 1.02 -17.20 -1.86
CA ARG A 64 2.18 -18.07 -2.08
C ARG A 64 1.90 -19.54 -1.76
N SER A 65 1.08 -19.78 -0.74
CA SER A 65 0.79 -21.13 -0.24
C SER A 65 -0.29 -21.84 -1.05
N SER A 66 -1.28 -21.11 -1.57
CA SER A 66 -2.34 -21.68 -2.41
C SER A 66 -1.78 -22.22 -3.73
N LEU A 67 -0.92 -21.45 -4.41
CA LEU A 67 -0.33 -21.84 -5.68
C LEU A 67 0.58 -23.07 -5.58
N ARG A 68 1.26 -23.27 -4.44
CA ARG A 68 2.07 -24.49 -4.21
C ARG A 68 1.23 -25.74 -4.00
N ARG A 69 0.02 -25.60 -3.44
CA ARG A 69 -0.89 -26.73 -3.20
C ARG A 69 -1.61 -27.19 -4.46
N GLU A 70 -1.71 -26.32 -5.47
CA GLU A 70 -2.34 -26.61 -6.76
C GLU A 70 -1.41 -27.33 -7.74
N THR A 71 -0.10 -27.44 -7.46
CA THR A 71 0.83 -28.22 -8.30
C THR A 71 0.80 -29.69 -7.88
N PRO A 72 0.22 -30.62 -8.66
CA PRO A 72 0.19 -32.05 -8.32
C PRO A 72 1.60 -32.66 -8.45
N PRO A 73 1.98 -33.66 -7.64
CA PRO A 73 3.31 -34.28 -7.65
C PRO A 73 3.66 -35.11 -8.91
N THR A 74 3.05 -34.85 -10.07
CA THR A 74 3.05 -35.78 -11.22
C THR A 74 3.87 -35.34 -12.43
N GLN A 75 4.78 -34.37 -12.31
CA GLN A 75 5.66 -33.94 -13.42
C GLN A 75 7.13 -33.77 -12.98
N ALA A 76 7.58 -34.56 -12.00
CA ALA A 76 9.00 -34.79 -11.73
C ALA A 76 9.36 -36.18 -12.28
N GLY A 77 9.49 -36.27 -13.60
CA GLY A 77 9.98 -37.43 -14.34
C GLY A 77 11.15 -37.02 -15.20
#